data_AF-A0A943CKM9-F1
#
_entry.id   AF-A0A943CKM9-F1
#
_cell.length_a   1.000
_cell.length_b   1.000
_cell.length_c   1.000
_cell.angle_alpha   90.00
_cell.angle_beta   90.00
_cell.angle_gamma   90.00
#
_symmetry.space_group_name_H-M   'P 1'
#
loop_
_entity.id
_entity.type
_entity.pdbx_description
1 polymer ?
#
loop_
_entity_poly.entity_id
_entity_poly.type
_entity_poly.pdbx_seq_one_letter_code
_entity_poly.pdbx_strand_id
1 'polypeptide(L)'
;MRRNFFICGLTGWCLEILFTSIGNCSRHDLRLIGQTSIWMFPIYGMACIIKPLYRYFKKIPALFRGFIYSTGIFCFEYLSGSLLKKHHLCPWDYSNAPTNINGVIRLDYAPVWMAAGLIFEKILSK
;
A
#
# COMPACT_ATOMS: atom_id res chain seq x y z
N MET A 1 -0.08 13.36 14.31
CA MET A 1 0.53 12.62 13.19
C MET A 1 1.21 11.33 13.63
N ARG A 2 2.11 11.32 14.64
CA ARG A 2 2.76 10.09 15.15
C ARG A 2 1.82 8.90 15.41
N ARG A 3 0.74 9.08 16.20
CA ARG A 3 -0.23 8.00 16.46
C ARG A 3 -0.82 7.39 15.17
N ASN A 4 -1.16 8.23 14.20
CA ASN A 4 -1.73 7.79 12.94
C ASN A 4 -0.70 7.07 12.07
N PHE A 5 0.58 7.48 12.12
CA PHE A 5 1.66 6.79 11.42
C PHE A 5 1.81 5.35 11.92
N PHE A 6 1.82 5.13 13.24
CA PHE A 6 1.88 3.77 13.80
C PHE A 6 0.63 2.95 13.48
N ILE A 7 -0.57 3.54 13.57
CA ILE A 7 -1.81 2.85 13.20
C ILE A 7 -1.78 2.45 11.72
N CYS A 8 -1.40 3.36 10.82
CA CYS A 8 -1.30 3.08 9.39
C CYS A 8 -0.23 2.04 9.08
N GLY A 9 0.95 2.15 9.71
CA GLY A 9 2.06 1.21 9.58
C GLY A 9 1.65 -0.20 10.01
N LEU A 10 1.11 -0.36 11.22
CA LEU A 10 0.64 -1.66 11.73
C LEU A 10 -0.51 -2.22 10.89
N THR A 11 -1.49 -1.39 10.50
CA THR A 11 -2.63 -1.83 9.67
C THR A 11 -2.16 -2.32 8.30
N GLY A 12 -1.28 -1.56 7.63
CA GLY A 12 -0.71 -1.97 6.36
C GLY A 12 0.12 -3.24 6.48
N TRP A 13 0.88 -3.36 7.56
CA TRP A 13 1.69 -4.55 7.82
C TRP A 13 0.83 -5.81 8.00
N CYS A 14 -0.24 -5.71 8.79
CA CYS A 14 -1.22 -6.79 8.96
C CYS A 14 -1.92 -7.13 7.64
N LEU A 15 -2.32 -6.12 6.86
CA LEU A 15 -2.95 -6.35 5.55
C LEU A 15 -2.01 -7.05 4.58
N GLU A 16 -0.72 -6.72 4.57
CA GLU A 16 0.28 -7.37 3.71
C GLU A 16 0.50 -8.84 4.10
N ILE A 17 0.59 -9.13 5.40
CA ILE A 17 0.68 -10.51 5.90
C ILE A 17 -0.55 -11.31 5.48
N LEU A 18 -1.75 -10.74 5.62
CA LEU A 18 -2.99 -11.38 5.18
C LEU A 18 -3.00 -11.59 3.66
N PHE A 19 -2.58 -10.59 2.89
CA PHE A 19 -2.57 -10.65 1.43
C PHE A 19 -1.60 -11.73 0.91
N THR A 20 -0.39 -11.78 1.45
CA THR A 20 0.62 -12.79 1.10
C THR A 20 0.21 -14.19 1.55
N SER A 21 -0.40 -14.30 2.73
CA SER A 21 -0.98 -15.55 3.23
C SER A 21 -2.09 -16.10 2.32
N ILE A 22 -3.00 -15.24 1.86
CA ILE A 22 -4.05 -15.62 0.90
C ILE A 22 -3.44 -16.05 -0.44
N GLY A 23 -2.40 -15.35 -0.91
CA GLY A 23 -1.66 -15.72 -2.12
C GLY A 23 -1.03 -17.12 -2.03
N ASN A 24 -0.50 -17.48 -0.86
CA ASN A 24 0.07 -18.81 -0.59
C ASN A 24 -1.02 -19.90 -0.47
N CYS A 25 -2.18 -19.56 0.10
CA CYS A 25 -3.35 -20.44 0.11
C CYS A 25 -3.77 -20.85 -1.31
N SER A 26 -3.79 -19.88 -2.24
CA SER A 26 -4.11 -20.13 -3.65
C SER A 26 -3.12 -21.07 -4.34
N ARG A 27 -1.92 -21.27 -3.77
CA ARG A 27 -0.89 -22.21 -4.25
C ARG A 27 -0.95 -23.57 -3.54
N HIS A 28 -2.06 -23.87 -2.85
CA HIS A 28 -2.29 -25.09 -2.06
C HIS A 28 -1.39 -25.24 -0.84
N ASP A 29 -0.68 -24.20 -0.41
CA ASP A 29 0.05 -24.20 0.86
C ASP A 29 -0.87 -23.71 2.00
N LEU A 30 -1.49 -24.66 2.71
CA LEU A 30 -2.40 -24.40 3.84
C LEU A 30 -1.69 -23.87 5.09
N ARG A 31 -0.36 -23.72 5.06
CA ARG A 31 0.39 -23.16 6.19
C ARG A 31 0.16 -21.66 6.37
N LEU A 32 -0.47 -20.99 5.38
CA LEU A 32 -0.94 -19.61 5.47
C LEU A 32 0.14 -18.62 5.97
N ILE A 33 1.40 -18.88 5.63
CA ILE A 33 2.52 -18.05 6.07
C ILE A 33 2.47 -16.74 5.27
N GLY A 34 2.21 -15.64 5.95
CA GLY A 34 2.35 -14.29 5.38
C GLY A 34 3.77 -13.77 5.59
N GLN A 35 4.35 -13.20 4.54
CA GLN A 35 5.69 -12.61 4.58
C GLN A 35 5.61 -11.12 4.28
N THR A 36 6.49 -10.35 4.90
CA THR A 36 6.52 -8.91 4.79
C THR A 36 7.90 -8.41 5.24
N SER A 37 8.30 -7.23 4.77
CA SER A 37 9.59 -6.63 5.10
C SER A 37 9.46 -5.49 6.11
N ILE A 38 10.51 -5.27 6.91
CA ILE A 38 10.57 -4.16 7.87
C ILE A 38 10.49 -2.80 7.14
N TRP A 39 10.99 -2.72 5.90
CA TRP A 39 10.94 -1.51 5.08
C TRP A 39 9.53 -1.13 4.62
N MET A 40 8.56 -2.06 4.65
CA MET A 40 7.17 -1.73 4.35
C MET A 40 6.49 -0.95 5.46
N PHE A 41 6.92 -1.10 6.71
CA PHE A 41 6.35 -0.37 7.85
C PHE A 41 6.37 1.15 7.66
N PRO A 42 7.50 1.80 7.35
CA PRO A 42 7.51 3.25 7.11
C PRO A 42 6.71 3.65 5.87
N ILE A 43 6.66 2.82 4.83
CA ILE A 43 5.89 3.09 3.60
C ILE A 43 4.40 3.13 3.92
N TYR A 44 3.88 2.14 4.64
CA TYR A 44 2.49 2.13 5.10
C TYR A 44 2.21 3.22 6.13
N GLY A 45 3.16 3.56 6.98
CA GLY A 45 3.04 4.66 7.93
C GLY A 45 2.78 6.02 7.23
N MET A 46 3.35 6.23 6.04
CA MET A 46 3.11 7.44 5.24
C MET A 46 1.66 7.59 4.77
N ALA A 47 0.86 6.53 4.77
CA ALA A 47 -0.58 6.60 4.51
C ALA A 47 -1.32 7.51 5.53
N CYS A 48 -0.70 7.90 6.64
CA CYS A 48 -1.25 8.90 7.56
C CYS A 48 -1.47 10.29 6.90
N ILE A 49 -0.83 10.58 5.76
CA ILE A 49 -1.04 11.77 4.92
C ILE A 49 -2.45 11.79 4.29
N ILE A 50 -3.14 10.65 4.21
CA ILE A 50 -4.53 10.57 3.75
C ILE A 50 -5.45 11.41 4.65
N LYS A 51 -5.17 11.52 5.96
CA LYS A 51 -6.00 12.29 6.90
C LYS A 51 -6.07 13.79 6.58
N PRO A 52 -4.95 14.52 6.39
CA PRO A 52 -5.02 15.91 5.96
C PRO A 52 -5.60 16.05 4.54
N LEU A 53 -5.28 15.16 3.60
CA LEU A 53 -5.87 15.17 2.25
C LEU A 53 -7.40 15.08 2.28
N TYR A 54 -7.94 14.18 3.11
CA TYR A 54 -9.38 14.00 3.29
C TYR A 54 -10.08 15.30 3.75
N ARG A 55 -9.44 16.12 4.59
CA ARG A 55 -10.04 17.39 5.05
C ARG A 55 -10.28 18.36 3.90
N TYR A 56 -9.40 18.37 2.89
CA TYR A 56 -9.54 19.22 1.70
C TYR A 56 -10.56 18.66 0.71
N PHE A 57 -10.58 17.34 0.52
CA PHE A 57 -11.40 16.67 -0.51
C PHE A 57 -12.71 16.06 0.00
N LYS A 58 -13.19 16.47 1.19
CA LYS A 58 -14.40 15.91 1.82
C LYS A 58 -15.66 16.00 0.92
N LYS A 59 -15.75 17.00 0.05
CA LYS A 59 -16.90 17.24 -0.85
C LYS A 59 -16.87 16.40 -2.13
N ILE A 60 -15.77 15.71 -2.42
CA ILE A 60 -15.62 14.90 -3.64
C ILE A 60 -16.21 13.49 -3.41
N PRO A 61 -16.87 12.88 -4.41
CA PRO A 61 -17.35 11.50 -4.33
C PRO A 61 -16.23 10.50 -4.02
N ALA A 62 -16.58 9.44 -3.30
CA ALA A 62 -15.63 8.45 -2.78
C ALA A 62 -14.75 7.81 -3.89
N LEU A 63 -15.32 7.56 -5.07
CA LEU A 63 -14.57 7.02 -6.22
C LEU A 63 -13.40 7.93 -6.63
N PHE A 64 -13.65 9.23 -6.82
CA PHE A 64 -12.62 10.18 -7.22
C PHE A 64 -11.56 10.37 -6.13
N ARG A 65 -11.94 10.37 -4.86
CA ARG A 65 -10.97 10.37 -3.75
C ARG A 65 -10.11 9.11 -3.77
N GLY A 66 -10.72 7.96 -4.04
CA GLY A 66 -10.04 6.69 -4.21
C GLY A 66 -8.98 6.74 -5.32
N PHE A 67 -9.27 7.36 -6.46
CA PHE A 67 -8.29 7.59 -7.53
C PHE A 67 -7.11 8.48 -7.08
N ILE A 68 -7.40 9.56 -6.34
CA ILE A 68 -6.36 10.44 -5.78
C ILE A 68 -5.46 9.67 -4.82
N TYR A 69 -6.04 8.86 -3.92
CA TYR A 69 -5.27 8.04 -2.99
C TYR A 69 -4.45 6.97 -3.71
N SER A 70 -5.03 6.27 -4.67
CA SER A 70 -4.34 5.26 -5.47
C SER A 70 -3.12 5.86 -6.19
N THR A 71 -3.30 7.03 -6.83
CA THR A 71 -2.21 7.76 -7.48
C THR A 71 -1.12 8.16 -6.49
N GLY A 72 -1.51 8.69 -5.32
CA GLY A 72 -0.56 9.06 -4.28
C GLY A 72 0.23 7.86 -3.75
N ILE A 73 -0.46 6.74 -3.49
CA ILE A 73 0.16 5.49 -3.04
C ILE A 73 1.15 4.97 -4.09
N PHE A 74 0.78 4.94 -5.37
CA PHE A 74 1.70 4.57 -6.44
C PHE A 74 2.92 5.46 -6.53
N CYS A 75 2.77 6.78 -6.39
CA CYS A 75 3.90 7.70 -6.37
C CYS A 75 4.85 7.39 -5.20
N PHE A 76 4.31 7.17 -3.99
CA PHE A 76 5.12 6.84 -2.82
C PHE A 76 5.78 5.45 -2.93
N GLU A 77 5.07 4.46 -3.45
CA GLU A 77 5.57 3.11 -3.70
C GLU A 77 6.70 3.15 -4.74
N TYR A 78 6.52 3.92 -5.83
CA TYR A 78 7.54 4.10 -6.85
C TYR A 78 8.79 4.80 -6.31
N LEU A 79 8.62 5.91 -5.57
CA LEU A 79 9.75 6.63 -4.97
C LEU A 79 10.51 5.76 -3.97
N SER A 80 9.78 5.10 -3.06
CA SER A 80 10.38 4.27 -2.01
C SER A 80 11.03 3.02 -2.61
N GLY A 81 10.35 2.35 -3.55
CA GLY A 81 10.86 1.17 -4.22
C GLY A 81 12.03 1.50 -5.15
N SER A 82 12.04 2.63 -5.85
CA SER A 82 13.20 3.06 -6.64
C SER A 82 14.40 3.38 -5.76
N LEU A 83 14.19 4.00 -4.59
CA LEU A 83 15.24 4.28 -3.62
C LEU A 83 15.81 2.97 -3.05
N LEU A 84 14.95 2.06 -2.61
CA LEU A 84 15.35 0.76 -2.07
C LEU A 84 16.03 -0.11 -3.13
N LYS A 85 15.57 -0.06 -4.40
CA LYS A 85 16.18 -0.78 -5.52
C LYS A 85 17.60 -0.28 -5.81
N LYS A 86 17.85 1.03 -5.71
CA LYS A 86 19.20 1.60 -5.83
C LYS A 86 20.17 1.07 -4.76
N HIS A 87 19.66 0.75 -3.57
CA HIS A 87 20.43 0.17 -2.48
C HIS A 87 20.41 -1.37 -2.44
N HIS A 88 19.82 -2.05 -3.44
CA HIS A 88 19.61 -3.50 -3.46
C HIS A 88 18.79 -4.04 -2.26
N LEU A 89 17.97 -3.20 -1.65
CA LEU A 89 17.14 -3.52 -0.49
C LEU A 89 15.64 -3.63 -0.84
N CYS A 90 15.29 -3.58 -2.12
CA CYS A 90 13.90 -3.63 -2.57
C CYS A 90 13.28 -4.98 -2.17
N PRO A 91 12.28 -4.99 -1.26
CA PRO A 91 11.72 -6.24 -0.76
C PRO A 91 10.75 -6.92 -1.72
N TRP A 92 10.38 -6.24 -2.82
CA TRP A 92 9.53 -6.77 -3.86
C TRP A 92 10.18 -6.60 -5.23
N ASP A 93 9.89 -7.53 -6.13
CA ASP A 93 10.27 -7.45 -7.53
C ASP A 93 9.08 -7.84 -8.41
N TYR A 94 8.57 -6.86 -9.14
CA TYR A 94 7.44 -7.03 -10.06
C TYR A 94 7.87 -7.16 -11.52
N SER A 95 9.17 -7.37 -11.81
CA SER A 95 9.69 -7.42 -13.19
C SER A 95 9.02 -8.48 -14.08
N ASN A 96 8.43 -9.53 -13.48
CA ASN A 96 7.73 -10.59 -14.21
C ASN A 96 6.24 -10.31 -14.49
N ALA A 97 5.69 -9.18 -14.02
CA ALA A 97 4.27 -8.86 -14.22
C ALA A 97 4.04 -8.05 -15.51
N PRO A 98 2.96 -8.28 -16.27
CA PRO A 98 2.75 -7.67 -17.59
C PRO A 98 2.54 -6.14 -17.55
N THR A 99 1.99 -5.61 -16.45
CA THR A 99 1.72 -4.17 -16.27
C THR A 99 2.68 -3.50 -15.26
N ASN A 100 3.89 -4.05 -15.13
CA ASN A 100 4.88 -3.48 -14.25
C ASN A 100 5.50 -2.20 -14.85
N ILE A 101 5.83 -1.25 -13.98
CA ILE A 101 6.70 -0.11 -14.34
C ILE A 101 8.00 -0.27 -13.57
N ASN A 102 9.10 -0.46 -14.30
CA ASN A 102 10.46 -0.64 -13.79
C ASN A 102 10.61 -1.77 -12.75
N GLY A 103 9.69 -2.73 -12.73
CA GLY A 103 9.61 -3.79 -11.72
C GLY A 103 9.30 -3.30 -10.30
N VAL A 104 8.93 -2.02 -10.13
CA VAL A 104 8.70 -1.40 -8.81
C VAL A 104 7.22 -1.26 -8.48
N ILE A 105 6.38 -0.92 -9.46
CA ILE A 105 4.93 -0.79 -9.27
C ILE A 105 4.20 -1.65 -10.29
N ARG A 106 2.97 -2.07 -9.97
CA ARG A 106 2.06 -2.77 -10.88
C ARG A 106 0.75 -2.02 -11.03
N LEU A 107 0.44 -1.59 -12.24
CA LEU A 107 -0.77 -0.83 -12.50
C LEU A 107 -2.05 -1.64 -12.26
N ASP A 108 -1.98 -2.98 -12.40
CA ASP A 108 -3.11 -3.87 -12.11
C ASP A 108 -3.60 -3.77 -10.66
N TYR A 109 -2.77 -3.27 -9.74
CA TYR A 109 -3.13 -3.10 -8.33
C TYR A 109 -3.88 -1.80 -8.06
N ALA A 110 -4.14 -0.97 -9.08
CA ALA A 110 -4.84 0.30 -8.92
C ALA A 110 -6.20 0.17 -8.20
N PRO A 111 -7.06 -0.84 -8.47
CA PRO A 111 -8.30 -1.05 -7.74
C PRO A 111 -8.08 -1.43 -6.27
N VAL A 112 -7.02 -2.22 -5.99
CA VAL A 112 -6.65 -2.64 -4.63
C VAL A 112 -6.16 -1.43 -3.83
N TRP A 113 -5.32 -0.58 -4.42
CA TRP A 113 -4.84 0.64 -3.80
C TRP A 113 -5.94 1.68 -3.59
N MET A 114 -6.91 1.74 -4.51
CA MET A 114 -8.11 2.56 -4.33
C MET A 114 -8.92 2.10 -3.10
N ALA A 115 -9.15 0.79 -2.97
CA ALA A 115 -9.84 0.22 -1.80
C ALA A 115 -9.05 0.46 -0.51
N ALA A 116 -7.73 0.21 -0.52
CA ALA A 116 -6.85 0.45 0.62
C ALA A 116 -6.89 1.91 1.06
N GLY A 117 -6.80 2.86 0.12
CA GLY A 117 -6.90 4.29 0.39
C GLY A 117 -8.23 4.67 1.08
N LEU A 118 -9.35 4.11 0.64
CA LEU A 118 -10.66 4.33 1.27
C LEU A 118 -10.78 3.67 2.65
N ILE A 119 -10.17 2.49 2.85
CA ILE A 119 -10.09 1.85 4.17
C ILE A 119 -9.29 2.72 5.14
N PHE A 120 -8.11 3.20 4.73
CA PHE A 120 -7.30 4.10 5.54
C PHE A 120 -8.02 5.42 5.83
N GLU A 121 -8.73 5.99 4.84
CA GLU A 121 -9.58 7.15 5.07
C GLU A 121 -10.58 6.88 6.19
N LYS A 122 -11.33 5.77 6.14
CA LYS A 122 -12.35 5.42 7.13
C LYS A 122 -11.77 5.17 8.52
N ILE A 123 -10.58 4.57 8.61
CA ILE A 123 -9.85 4.37 9.87
C ILE A 123 -9.40 5.72 10.46
N LEU A 124 -8.94 6.63 9.60
CA LEU A 124 -8.38 7.92 10.00
C LEU A 124 -9.43 9.02 10.21
N SER A 125 -10.63 8.87 9.63
CA SER A 125 -11.75 9.79 9.74
C SER A 125 -12.62 9.56 10.98
N LYS A 126 -12.41 8.45 11.70
CA LYS A 126 -12.84 8.31 13.09
C LYS A 126 -12.04 9.26 14.00
#